data_AF-A0AAE4MKH4-F1
#
_entry.id   AF-A0AAE4MKH4-F1
#
_cell.length_a   1.000
_cell.length_b   1.000
_cell.length_c   1.000
_cell.angle_alpha   90.00
_cell.angle_beta   90.00
_cell.angle_gamma   90.00
#
_symmetry.space_group_name_H-M   'P 1'
#
loop_
_entity.id
_entity.type
_entity.pdbx_description
1 polymer ?
#
loop_
_entity_poly.entity_id
_entity_poly.type
_entity_poly.pdbx_seq_one_letter_code
_entity_poly.pdbx_strand_id
1 'polypeptide(L)'
;MEERYNKMKTDPIEDLVIQSRLEKIKRARENPDIEVIEIELSSVEQVYNHMDPSPFYDKELDANAEQYLLSALDEIPLKKEAMLVIYVQTKKLTEKKETILKDSIHRHFERKAKSLDRQAHKKTKRVTYSAIFGIIFLGLCLTISYKLTTQTSPESYYQILGQGLVVIGWVALWDPTEYFLFDWWEPRKEIAECKKISKIAIEVIPVNPPDIEKQAKQDDRKIKSGDIKVKTDDAKVKTEESKNISEEIKNVSDDVKQETDEMNSTGQNQN
;
A
#
# COMPACT_ATOMS: atom_id res chain seq x y z
N MET A 1 -25.77 9.43 2.21
CA MET A 1 -25.48 7.98 2.25
C MET A 1 -26.76 7.17 2.46
N GLU A 2 -27.62 7.51 3.44
CA GLU A 2 -28.99 6.96 3.58
C GLU A 2 -29.84 7.10 2.30
N GLU A 3 -29.73 8.22 1.57
CA GLU A 3 -30.43 8.41 0.29
C GLU A 3 -30.01 7.43 -0.82
N ARG A 4 -28.78 6.87 -0.77
CA ARG A 4 -28.30 5.91 -1.79
C ARG A 4 -28.91 4.51 -1.60
N TYR A 5 -29.39 4.20 -0.41
CA TYR A 5 -29.92 2.89 -0.04
C TYR A 5 -31.44 2.78 -0.28
N ASN A 6 -32.18 3.90 -0.12
CA ASN A 6 -33.66 3.96 -0.13
C ASN A 6 -34.37 3.61 -1.46
N LYS A 7 -33.65 3.14 -2.49
CA LYS A 7 -34.20 2.86 -3.83
C LYS A 7 -34.33 1.36 -4.14
N MET A 8 -34.15 0.49 -3.15
CA MET A 8 -34.17 -0.95 -3.33
C MET A 8 -35.58 -1.54 -3.14
N LYS A 9 -36.02 -2.34 -4.10
CA LYS A 9 -37.12 -3.30 -3.94
C LYS A 9 -36.49 -4.65 -3.59
N THR A 10 -35.83 -4.70 -2.43
CA THR A 10 -35.19 -5.89 -1.84
C THR A 10 -36.23 -6.75 -1.13
N ASP A 11 -35.92 -8.03 -0.94
CA ASP A 11 -36.72 -8.90 -0.08
C ASP A 11 -36.74 -8.30 1.35
N PRO A 12 -37.88 -8.23 2.07
CA PRO A 12 -37.97 -7.55 3.37
C PRO A 12 -36.96 -8.04 4.41
N ILE A 13 -36.51 -9.29 4.27
CA ILE A 13 -35.50 -9.91 5.13
C ILE A 13 -34.09 -9.38 4.81
N GLU A 14 -33.74 -9.23 3.53
CA GLU A 14 -32.43 -8.67 3.12
C GLU A 14 -32.29 -7.22 3.59
N ASP A 15 -33.37 -6.43 3.50
CA ASP A 15 -33.39 -5.04 3.95
C ASP A 15 -33.13 -4.92 5.46
N LEU A 16 -33.79 -5.77 6.27
CA LEU A 16 -33.64 -5.77 7.72
C LEU A 16 -32.22 -6.18 8.16
N VAL A 17 -31.61 -7.13 7.45
CA VAL A 17 -30.21 -7.54 7.69
C VAL A 17 -29.25 -6.39 7.39
N ILE A 18 -29.44 -5.66 6.30
CA ILE A 18 -28.57 -4.53 5.95
C ILE A 18 -28.75 -3.38 6.94
N GLN A 19 -29.98 -3.06 7.35
CA GLN A 19 -30.23 -2.04 8.37
C GLN A 19 -29.56 -2.37 9.71
N SER A 20 -29.61 -3.64 10.13
CA SER A 20 -28.90 -4.10 11.34
C SER A 20 -27.38 -3.90 11.23
N ARG A 21 -26.79 -4.16 10.05
CA ARG A 21 -25.36 -3.92 9.79
C ARG A 21 -25.03 -2.42 9.80
N LEU A 22 -25.87 -1.59 9.17
CA LEU A 22 -25.68 -0.13 9.15
C LEU A 22 -25.74 0.46 10.57
N GLU A 23 -26.67 0.01 11.39
CA GLU A 23 -26.75 0.39 12.80
C GLU A 23 -25.50 -0.03 13.59
N LYS A 24 -24.98 -1.25 13.33
CA LYS A 24 -23.73 -1.71 13.94
C LYS A 24 -22.54 -0.83 13.55
N ILE A 25 -22.44 -0.45 12.28
CA ILE A 25 -21.39 0.45 11.76
C ILE A 25 -21.52 1.85 12.35
N LYS A 26 -22.74 2.36 12.46
CA LYS A 26 -23.01 3.66 13.07
C LYS A 26 -22.56 3.70 14.53
N ARG A 27 -22.90 2.66 15.32
CA ARG A 27 -22.43 2.51 16.70
C ARG A 27 -20.91 2.41 16.80
N ALA A 28 -20.27 1.70 15.87
CA ALA A 28 -18.82 1.62 15.82
C ALA A 28 -18.19 2.98 15.54
N ARG A 29 -18.76 3.78 14.63
CA ARG A 29 -18.30 5.13 14.29
C ARG A 29 -18.45 6.13 15.44
N GLU A 30 -19.48 5.97 16.25
CA GLU A 30 -19.72 6.81 17.43
C GLU A 30 -18.80 6.44 18.61
N ASN A 31 -18.17 5.27 18.57
CA ASN A 31 -17.28 4.80 19.62
C ASN A 31 -15.82 5.25 19.35
N PRO A 32 -15.20 6.09 20.21
CA PRO A 32 -13.83 6.58 20.01
C PRO A 32 -12.75 5.47 20.08
N ASP A 33 -13.07 4.30 20.63
CA ASP A 33 -12.17 3.16 20.77
C ASP A 33 -12.15 2.24 19.53
N ILE A 34 -13.10 2.42 18.60
CA ILE A 34 -13.22 1.63 17.38
C ILE A 34 -12.96 2.52 16.17
N GLU A 35 -11.95 2.17 15.39
CA GLU A 35 -11.68 2.83 14.11
C GLU A 35 -12.39 2.09 12.98
N VAL A 36 -13.18 2.79 12.18
CA VAL A 36 -13.94 2.20 11.06
C VAL A 36 -13.21 2.50 9.75
N ILE A 37 -12.73 1.45 9.08
CA ILE A 37 -12.07 1.52 7.79
C ILE A 37 -13.08 1.16 6.70
N GLU A 38 -13.24 2.04 5.73
CA GLU A 38 -14.23 1.89 4.67
C GLU A 38 -13.55 1.67 3.32
N ILE A 39 -13.98 0.64 2.59
CA ILE A 39 -13.46 0.32 1.25
C ILE A 39 -14.63 0.11 0.30
N GLU A 40 -14.55 0.72 -0.87
CA GLU A 40 -15.49 0.51 -1.96
C GLU A 40 -14.89 -0.37 -3.05
N LEU A 41 -15.62 -1.41 -3.42
CA LEU A 41 -15.25 -2.38 -4.44
C LEU A 41 -16.31 -2.42 -5.53
N SER A 42 -15.88 -2.44 -6.79
CA SER A 42 -16.81 -2.62 -7.92
C SER A 42 -17.39 -4.04 -7.93
N SER A 43 -16.57 -5.03 -7.55
CA SER A 43 -16.98 -6.43 -7.39
C SER A 43 -16.09 -7.13 -6.38
N VAL A 44 -16.59 -8.23 -5.80
CA VAL A 44 -15.82 -9.07 -4.86
C VAL A 44 -14.54 -9.62 -5.50
N GLU A 45 -14.59 -9.89 -6.79
CA GLU A 45 -13.50 -10.46 -7.57
C GLU A 45 -12.28 -9.51 -7.68
N GLN A 46 -12.46 -8.20 -7.53
CA GLN A 46 -11.40 -7.19 -7.63
C GLN A 46 -10.35 -7.29 -6.51
N VAL A 47 -10.73 -7.85 -5.36
CA VAL A 47 -9.82 -8.02 -4.21
C VAL A 47 -8.85 -9.16 -4.43
N TYR A 48 -9.15 -10.08 -5.35
CA TYR A 48 -8.35 -11.28 -5.58
C TYR A 48 -7.37 -11.10 -6.72
N ASN A 49 -6.25 -11.81 -6.62
CA ASN A 49 -5.29 -11.92 -7.70
C ASN A 49 -5.91 -12.67 -8.90
N HIS A 50 -5.97 -12.02 -10.06
CA HIS A 50 -6.52 -12.59 -11.30
C HIS A 50 -5.65 -13.71 -11.90
N MET A 51 -4.37 -13.75 -11.53
CA MET A 51 -3.41 -14.76 -12.02
C MET A 51 -3.36 -16.01 -11.14
N ASP A 52 -4.12 -16.03 -10.04
CA ASP A 52 -4.18 -17.18 -9.13
C ASP A 52 -5.25 -18.20 -9.58
N PRO A 53 -4.87 -19.41 -10.03
CA PRO A 53 -5.81 -20.45 -10.41
C PRO A 53 -6.46 -21.16 -9.21
N SER A 54 -6.14 -20.76 -7.97
CA SER A 54 -6.67 -21.38 -6.76
C SER A 54 -8.20 -21.28 -6.66
N PRO A 55 -8.87 -22.31 -6.11
CA PRO A 55 -10.31 -22.28 -5.90
C PRO A 55 -10.71 -21.14 -4.94
N PHE A 56 -11.97 -20.72 -5.00
CA PHE A 56 -12.52 -19.54 -4.29
C PHE A 56 -12.21 -19.42 -2.79
N TYR A 57 -11.78 -20.48 -2.11
CA TYR A 57 -11.49 -20.50 -0.66
C TYR A 57 -10.03 -20.16 -0.30
N ASP A 58 -9.09 -20.26 -1.25
CA ASP A 58 -7.65 -20.05 -1.03
C ASP A 58 -7.05 -18.96 -1.92
N LYS A 59 -7.90 -18.23 -2.67
CA LYS A 59 -7.43 -17.14 -3.52
C LYS A 59 -6.65 -16.10 -2.74
N GLU A 60 -5.47 -15.79 -3.24
CA GLU A 60 -4.66 -14.72 -2.70
C GLU A 60 -5.29 -13.36 -2.98
N LEU A 61 -5.16 -12.44 -2.02
CA LEU A 61 -5.48 -11.04 -2.26
C LEU A 61 -4.52 -10.47 -3.30
N ASP A 62 -5.03 -9.58 -4.14
CA ASP A 62 -4.19 -8.77 -5.02
C ASP A 62 -3.23 -7.92 -4.18
N ALA A 63 -1.99 -7.77 -4.65
CA ALA A 63 -0.97 -7.02 -3.93
C ALA A 63 -1.38 -5.56 -3.66
N ASN A 64 -2.12 -4.94 -4.58
CA ASN A 64 -2.60 -3.57 -4.40
C ASN A 64 -3.70 -3.50 -3.33
N ALA A 65 -4.61 -4.48 -3.29
CA ALA A 65 -5.65 -4.55 -2.28
C ALA A 65 -5.06 -4.79 -0.88
N GLU A 66 -4.05 -5.66 -0.79
CA GLU A 66 -3.30 -5.89 0.44
C GLU A 66 -2.58 -4.63 0.93
N GLN A 67 -1.85 -3.94 0.03
CA GLN A 67 -1.12 -2.73 0.40
C GLN A 67 -2.06 -1.60 0.82
N TYR A 68 -3.21 -1.45 0.16
CA TYR A 68 -4.22 -0.49 0.57
C TYR A 68 -4.74 -0.78 1.98
N LEU A 69 -5.07 -2.04 2.28
CA LEU A 69 -5.52 -2.46 3.60
C LEU A 69 -4.46 -2.22 4.68
N LEU A 70 -3.20 -2.53 4.39
CA LEU A 70 -2.10 -2.29 5.33
C LEU A 70 -1.88 -0.80 5.59
N SER A 71 -1.89 0.01 4.53
CA SER A 71 -1.72 1.46 4.65
C SER A 71 -2.85 2.09 5.46
N ALA A 72 -4.09 1.64 5.24
CA ALA A 72 -5.25 2.11 6.00
C ALA A 72 -5.18 1.73 7.49
N LEU A 73 -4.52 0.62 7.85
CA LEU A 73 -4.34 0.22 9.26
C LEU A 73 -3.10 0.82 9.92
N ASP A 74 -2.09 1.22 9.15
CA ASP A 74 -0.89 1.86 9.69
C ASP A 74 -1.21 3.20 10.39
N GLU A 75 -2.23 3.90 9.88
CA GLU A 75 -2.72 5.15 10.50
C GLU A 75 -3.43 4.91 11.85
N ILE A 76 -3.73 3.66 12.20
CA ILE A 76 -4.55 3.30 13.36
C ILE A 76 -3.67 2.75 14.48
N PRO A 77 -3.72 3.32 15.69
CA PRO A 77 -3.00 2.78 16.83
C PRO A 77 -3.29 1.28 17.03
N LEU A 78 -2.23 0.47 17.19
CA LEU A 78 -2.35 -0.98 17.42
C LEU A 78 -3.23 -1.36 18.62
N LYS A 79 -3.43 -0.45 19.57
CA LYS A 79 -4.26 -0.64 20.76
C LYS A 79 -5.77 -0.44 20.52
N LYS A 80 -6.15 0.34 19.50
CA LYS A 80 -7.56 0.57 19.17
C LYS A 80 -8.13 -0.62 18.42
N GLU A 81 -9.39 -0.94 18.67
CA GLU A 81 -10.13 -1.89 17.85
C GLU A 81 -10.35 -1.30 16.46
N ALA A 82 -10.44 -2.16 15.46
CA ALA A 82 -10.70 -1.75 14.09
C ALA A 82 -11.81 -2.60 13.48
N MET A 83 -12.64 -1.97 12.67
CA MET A 83 -13.72 -2.59 11.92
C MET A 83 -13.56 -2.26 10.44
N LEU A 84 -13.52 -3.29 9.59
CA LEU A 84 -13.44 -3.13 8.14
C LEU A 84 -14.84 -3.24 7.53
N VAL A 85 -15.25 -2.20 6.82
CA VAL A 85 -16.52 -2.13 6.11
C VAL A 85 -16.23 -2.15 4.62
N ILE A 86 -16.73 -3.17 3.93
CA ILE A 86 -16.54 -3.38 2.50
C ILE A 86 -17.87 -3.11 1.79
N TYR A 87 -17.92 -2.03 1.03
CA TYR A 87 -19.02 -1.71 0.13
C TYR A 87 -18.78 -2.37 -1.21
N VAL A 88 -19.73 -3.18 -1.69
CA VAL A 88 -19.60 -3.89 -2.98
C VAL A 88 -20.68 -3.44 -3.94
N GLN A 89 -20.32 -2.95 -5.12
CA GLN A 89 -21.26 -2.48 -6.14
C GLN A 89 -22.01 -3.63 -6.85
N THR A 90 -22.76 -4.44 -6.09
CA THR A 90 -23.54 -5.57 -6.60
C THR A 90 -25.01 -5.48 -6.21
N LYS A 91 -25.88 -5.88 -7.14
CA LYS A 91 -27.33 -5.99 -6.90
C LYS A 91 -27.70 -7.20 -6.03
N LYS A 92 -26.84 -8.23 -5.98
CA LYS A 92 -27.04 -9.43 -5.16
C LYS A 92 -25.71 -9.89 -4.59
N LEU A 93 -25.61 -9.87 -3.27
CA LEU A 93 -24.53 -10.49 -2.52
C LEU A 93 -25.08 -11.72 -1.81
N THR A 94 -24.72 -12.91 -2.27
CA THR A 94 -25.10 -14.14 -1.59
C THR A 94 -24.30 -14.28 -0.29
N GLU A 95 -24.94 -14.74 0.78
CA GLU A 95 -24.28 -15.04 2.07
C GLU A 95 -23.00 -15.87 1.89
N LYS A 96 -23.02 -16.88 1.01
CA LYS A 96 -21.84 -17.67 0.66
C LYS A 96 -20.68 -16.84 0.11
N LYS A 97 -20.94 -15.87 -0.78
CA LYS A 97 -19.88 -15.00 -1.35
C LYS A 97 -19.32 -14.07 -0.29
N GLU A 98 -20.18 -13.54 0.59
CA GLU A 98 -19.77 -12.73 1.73
C GLU A 98 -18.87 -13.51 2.68
N THR A 99 -19.29 -14.70 3.12
CA THR A 99 -18.50 -15.54 4.02
C THR A 99 -17.16 -15.90 3.39
N ILE A 100 -17.14 -16.28 2.12
CA ILE A 100 -15.89 -16.56 1.38
C ILE A 100 -14.96 -15.34 1.38
N LEU A 101 -15.49 -14.14 1.12
CA LEU A 101 -14.68 -12.92 1.13
C LEU A 101 -14.04 -12.66 2.50
N LYS A 102 -14.84 -12.68 3.57
CA LYS A 102 -14.36 -12.45 4.94
C LYS A 102 -13.27 -13.46 5.30
N ASP A 103 -13.57 -14.74 5.08
CA ASP A 103 -12.68 -15.85 5.36
C ASP A 103 -11.35 -15.75 4.60
N SER A 104 -11.39 -15.42 3.31
CA SER A 104 -10.18 -15.30 2.49
C SER A 104 -9.29 -14.16 2.98
N ILE A 105 -9.86 -13.02 3.36
CA ILE A 105 -9.10 -11.91 3.96
C ILE A 105 -8.44 -12.37 5.27
N HIS A 106 -9.19 -12.99 6.18
CA HIS A 106 -8.66 -13.49 7.45
C HIS A 106 -7.51 -14.48 7.24
N ARG A 107 -7.71 -15.49 6.39
CA ARG A 107 -6.70 -16.52 6.10
C ARG A 107 -5.46 -15.94 5.43
N HIS A 108 -5.62 -14.99 4.51
CA HIS A 108 -4.51 -14.34 3.83
C HIS A 108 -3.60 -13.62 4.82
N PHE A 109 -4.16 -12.75 5.66
CA PHE A 109 -3.38 -12.00 6.64
C PHE A 109 -2.82 -12.89 7.76
N GLU A 110 -3.50 -13.98 8.13
CA GLU A 110 -2.95 -14.98 9.05
C GLU A 110 -1.72 -15.68 8.44
N ARG A 111 -1.81 -16.10 7.17
CA ARG A 111 -0.68 -16.70 6.44
C ARG A 111 0.48 -15.71 6.31
N LYS A 112 0.19 -14.46 5.95
CA LYS A 112 1.20 -13.40 5.82
C LYS A 112 1.90 -13.13 7.16
N ALA A 113 1.16 -13.00 8.26
CA ALA A 113 1.73 -12.84 9.60
C ALA A 113 2.66 -13.99 9.98
N LYS A 114 2.27 -15.25 9.71
CA LYS A 114 3.13 -16.43 9.95
C LYS A 114 4.37 -16.43 9.07
N SER A 115 4.27 -15.98 7.82
CA SER A 115 5.40 -15.87 6.91
C SER A 115 6.41 -14.82 7.39
N LEU A 116 5.94 -13.62 7.72
CA LEU A 116 6.76 -12.53 8.26
C LEU A 116 7.45 -12.93 9.57
N ASP A 117 6.72 -13.61 10.46
CA ASP A 117 7.29 -14.14 11.72
C ASP A 117 8.44 -15.11 11.45
N ARG A 118 8.27 -16.05 10.51
CA ARG A 118 9.35 -16.97 10.11
C ARG A 118 10.54 -16.24 9.49
N GLN A 119 10.30 -15.21 8.68
CA GLN A 119 11.36 -14.41 8.05
C GLN A 119 12.13 -13.61 9.11
N ALA A 120 11.44 -12.97 10.05
CA ALA A 120 12.05 -12.26 11.17
C ALA A 120 12.92 -13.19 12.03
N HIS A 121 12.43 -14.40 12.35
CA HIS A 121 13.23 -15.39 13.08
C HIS A 121 14.49 -15.82 12.31
N LYS A 122 14.40 -15.98 10.98
CA LYS A 122 15.58 -16.31 10.16
C LYS A 122 16.61 -15.17 10.15
N LYS A 123 16.17 -13.91 9.99
CA LYS A 123 17.04 -12.72 10.06
C LYS A 123 17.71 -12.61 11.42
N THR A 124 16.95 -12.69 12.50
CA THR A 124 17.50 -12.64 13.87
C THR A 124 18.53 -13.75 14.10
N LYS A 125 18.27 -14.99 13.68
CA LYS A 125 19.27 -16.07 13.80
C LYS A 125 20.57 -15.75 13.07
N ARG A 126 20.50 -15.25 11.84
CA ARG A 126 21.68 -14.85 11.05
C ARG A 126 22.49 -13.78 11.78
N VAL A 127 21.82 -12.76 12.31
CA VAL A 127 22.46 -11.68 13.07
C VAL A 127 23.06 -12.19 14.38
N THR A 128 22.37 -13.08 15.10
CA THR A 128 22.91 -13.71 16.31
C THR A 128 24.19 -14.50 16.01
N TYR A 129 24.26 -15.23 14.91
CA TYR A 129 25.50 -15.90 14.51
C TYR A 129 26.62 -14.90 14.21
N SER A 130 26.32 -13.82 13.48
CA SER A 130 27.28 -12.72 13.25
C SER A 130 27.79 -12.12 14.58
N ALA A 131 26.88 -11.88 15.54
CA ALA A 131 27.22 -11.40 16.87
C ALA A 131 28.16 -12.36 17.62
N ILE A 132 27.88 -13.66 17.58
CA ILE A 132 28.71 -14.69 18.23
C ILE A 132 30.12 -14.69 17.61
N PHE A 133 30.23 -14.69 16.28
CA PHE A 133 31.53 -14.63 15.62
C PHE A 133 32.27 -13.34 15.93
N GLY A 134 31.58 -12.19 15.95
CA GLY A 134 32.14 -10.90 16.34
C GLY A 134 32.68 -10.90 17.78
N ILE A 135 31.92 -11.45 18.74
CA ILE A 135 32.32 -11.56 20.15
C ILE A 135 33.52 -12.48 20.31
N ILE A 136 33.52 -13.65 19.65
CA ILE A 136 34.64 -14.60 19.68
C ILE A 136 35.90 -13.94 19.10
N PHE A 137 35.77 -13.28 17.95
CA PHE A 137 36.87 -12.60 17.29
C PHE A 137 37.43 -11.44 18.13
N LEU A 138 36.56 -10.63 18.74
CA LEU A 138 36.95 -9.57 19.67
C LEU A 138 37.67 -10.14 20.90
N GLY A 139 37.13 -11.21 21.49
CA GLY A 139 37.76 -11.90 22.62
C GLY A 139 39.15 -12.44 22.27
N LEU A 140 39.33 -12.97 21.07
CA LEU A 140 40.63 -13.42 20.56
C LEU A 140 41.60 -12.22 20.38
N CYS A 141 41.14 -11.13 19.77
CA CYS A 141 41.93 -9.92 19.60
C CYS A 141 42.40 -9.32 20.94
N LEU A 142 41.49 -9.26 21.92
CA LEU A 142 41.81 -8.78 23.27
C LEU A 142 42.82 -9.69 23.97
N THR A 143 42.65 -11.01 23.84
CA THR A 143 43.59 -11.98 24.43
C THR A 143 44.98 -11.84 23.83
N ILE A 144 45.08 -11.69 22.50
CA ILE A 144 46.35 -11.47 21.78
C ILE A 144 46.98 -10.15 22.21
N SER A 145 46.21 -9.06 22.22
CA SER A 145 46.67 -7.74 22.68
C SER A 145 47.19 -7.77 24.12
N TYR A 146 46.46 -8.44 25.02
CA TYR A 146 46.87 -8.59 26.42
C TYR A 146 48.17 -9.40 26.54
N LYS A 147 48.33 -10.49 25.79
CA LYS A 147 49.54 -11.31 25.79
C LYS A 147 50.76 -10.56 25.24
N LEU A 148 50.60 -9.85 24.12
CA LEU A 148 51.66 -9.04 23.51
C LEU A 148 52.13 -7.91 24.42
N THR A 149 51.22 -7.30 25.17
CA THR A 149 51.56 -6.17 26.07
C THR A 149 52.13 -6.61 27.42
N THR A 150 51.84 -7.83 27.89
CA THR A 150 52.28 -8.31 29.21
C THR A 150 53.46 -9.27 29.18
N GLN A 151 53.67 -10.01 28.08
CA GLN A 151 54.71 -11.04 27.99
C GLN A 151 55.90 -10.64 27.10
N THR A 152 55.80 -9.55 26.35
CA THR A 152 56.85 -9.07 25.44
C THR A 152 57.40 -7.74 25.95
N SER A 153 58.71 -7.51 25.80
CA SER A 153 59.41 -6.29 26.21
C SER A 153 58.69 -5.01 25.74
N PRO A 154 58.85 -3.86 26.43
CA PRO A 154 58.13 -2.60 26.18
C PRO A 154 58.55 -1.90 24.86
N GLU A 155 58.46 -2.61 23.75
CA GLU A 155 58.61 -2.10 22.39
C GLU A 155 57.30 -1.38 22.01
N SER A 156 57.39 -0.09 21.67
CA SER A 156 56.23 0.77 21.37
C SER A 156 55.35 0.25 20.23
N TYR A 157 55.89 -0.58 19.33
CA TYR A 157 55.18 -1.14 18.20
C TYR A 157 54.04 -2.10 18.59
N TYR A 158 54.20 -2.92 19.64
CA TYR A 158 53.16 -3.88 20.06
C TYR A 158 51.95 -3.20 20.69
N GLN A 159 52.13 -2.03 21.32
CA GLN A 159 51.01 -1.24 21.86
C GLN A 159 50.12 -0.69 20.74
N ILE A 160 50.73 -0.18 19.67
CA ILE A 160 49.99 0.35 18.51
C ILE A 160 49.20 -0.75 17.81
N LEU A 161 49.81 -1.93 17.62
CA LEU A 161 49.11 -3.10 17.08
C LEU A 161 47.95 -3.54 17.95
N GLY A 162 48.15 -3.62 19.27
CA GLY A 162 47.09 -3.96 20.23
C GLY A 162 45.90 -2.99 20.16
N GLN A 163 46.17 -1.69 20.05
CA GLN A 163 45.12 -0.68 19.86
C GLN A 163 44.39 -0.86 18.51
N GLY A 164 45.11 -1.13 17.42
CA GLY A 164 44.50 -1.42 16.12
C GLY A 164 43.59 -2.66 16.13
N LEU A 165 43.99 -3.72 16.83
CA LEU A 165 43.18 -4.93 17.05
C LEU A 165 41.88 -4.63 17.79
N VAL A 166 41.90 -3.75 18.78
CA VAL A 166 40.68 -3.30 19.49
C VAL A 166 39.77 -2.51 18.54
N VAL A 167 40.34 -1.63 17.70
CA VAL A 167 39.58 -0.87 16.70
C VAL A 167 38.87 -1.80 15.72
N ILE A 168 39.58 -2.78 15.17
CA ILE A 168 38.98 -3.75 14.24
C ILE A 168 37.93 -4.62 14.95
N GLY A 169 38.17 -4.99 16.20
CA GLY A 169 37.25 -5.80 16.99
C GLY A 169 35.89 -5.15 17.23
N TRP A 170 35.83 -3.84 17.54
CA TRP A 170 34.53 -3.16 17.66
C TRP A 170 33.87 -2.91 16.29
N VAL A 171 34.67 -2.67 15.23
CA VAL A 171 34.20 -2.62 13.83
C VAL A 171 33.74 -3.98 13.31
N ALA A 172 33.98 -5.08 14.02
CA ALA A 172 33.30 -6.35 13.74
C ALA A 172 31.94 -6.45 14.44
N LEU A 173 31.68 -5.64 15.47
CA LEU A 173 30.51 -5.71 16.31
C LEU A 173 29.40 -4.70 15.94
N TRP A 174 29.69 -3.70 15.10
CA TRP A 174 28.70 -2.66 14.75
C TRP A 174 27.45 -3.22 14.06
N ASP A 175 27.59 -4.09 13.04
CA ASP A 175 26.44 -4.64 12.29
C ASP A 175 25.46 -5.43 13.18
N PRO A 176 25.91 -6.36 14.04
CA PRO A 176 25.05 -6.94 15.05
C PRO A 176 24.42 -5.92 15.98
N THR A 177 25.18 -4.91 16.41
CA THR A 177 24.70 -3.88 17.33
C THR A 177 23.64 -3.00 16.69
N GLU A 178 23.78 -2.66 15.41
CA GLU A 178 22.83 -1.86 14.64
C GLU A 178 21.49 -2.55 14.51
N TYR A 179 21.48 -3.83 14.08
CA TYR A 179 20.25 -4.61 14.06
C TYR A 179 19.63 -4.74 15.46
N PHE A 180 20.51 -5.06 16.42
CA PHE A 180 20.37 -4.98 17.86
C PHE A 180 19.99 -3.63 18.46
N LEU A 181 19.76 -2.56 17.70
CA LEU A 181 19.37 -1.25 18.21
C LEU A 181 18.19 -0.66 17.43
N PHE A 182 18.15 -0.92 16.12
CA PHE A 182 17.24 -0.26 15.20
C PHE A 182 16.39 -1.21 14.36
N ASP A 183 16.84 -2.40 13.96
CA ASP A 183 16.09 -3.16 12.94
C ASP A 183 15.05 -4.12 13.51
N TRP A 184 15.03 -4.34 14.83
CA TRP A 184 14.13 -5.35 15.42
C TRP A 184 12.65 -4.94 15.44
N TRP A 185 12.33 -3.63 15.36
CA TRP A 185 10.97 -3.12 15.57
C TRP A 185 10.14 -3.13 14.29
N GLU A 186 10.76 -2.90 13.14
CA GLU A 186 10.09 -2.88 11.83
C GLU A 186 9.36 -4.21 11.53
N PRO A 187 10.02 -5.40 11.63
CA PRO A 187 9.32 -6.67 11.44
C PRO A 187 8.21 -6.92 12.46
N ARG A 188 8.39 -6.44 13.70
CA ARG A 188 7.37 -6.62 14.75
C ARG A 188 6.11 -5.80 14.46
N LYS A 189 6.28 -4.59 13.91
CA LYS A 189 5.19 -3.72 13.51
C LYS A 189 4.37 -4.36 12.40
N GLU A 190 5.01 -4.79 11.32
CA GLU A 190 4.33 -5.45 10.19
C GLU A 190 3.59 -6.74 10.61
N ILE A 191 4.21 -7.56 11.48
CA ILE A 191 3.57 -8.77 12.02
C ILE A 191 2.35 -8.40 12.86
N ALA A 192 2.44 -7.34 13.67
CA ALA A 192 1.34 -6.90 14.51
C ALA A 192 0.16 -6.35 13.69
N GLU A 193 0.44 -5.59 12.64
CA GLU A 193 -0.57 -5.11 11.68
C GLU A 193 -1.27 -6.27 10.99
N CYS A 194 -0.53 -7.22 10.41
CA CYS A 194 -1.12 -8.40 9.77
C CYS A 194 -1.97 -9.22 10.77
N LYS A 195 -1.50 -9.39 12.01
CA LYS A 195 -2.27 -10.08 13.07
C LYS A 195 -3.51 -9.31 13.51
N LYS A 196 -3.49 -7.98 13.42
CA LYS A 196 -4.65 -7.14 13.70
C LYS A 196 -5.68 -7.37 12.60
N ILE A 197 -5.31 -7.23 11.34
CA ILE A 197 -6.20 -7.44 10.18
C ILE A 197 -6.79 -8.84 10.15
N SER A 198 -6.01 -9.87 10.52
CA SER A 198 -6.52 -11.23 10.56
C SER A 198 -7.63 -11.44 11.60
N LYS A 199 -7.88 -10.48 12.51
CA LYS A 199 -8.85 -10.59 13.61
C LYS A 199 -9.95 -9.52 13.61
N ILE A 200 -9.84 -8.49 12.76
CA ILE A 200 -10.82 -7.38 12.76
C ILE A 200 -12.21 -7.86 12.36
N ALA A 201 -13.25 -7.20 12.85
CA ALA A 201 -14.59 -7.46 12.37
C ALA A 201 -14.74 -6.94 10.93
N ILE A 202 -15.18 -7.80 10.01
CA ILE A 202 -15.44 -7.43 8.61
C ILE A 202 -16.95 -7.43 8.37
N GLU A 203 -17.49 -6.30 7.92
CA GLU A 203 -18.88 -6.20 7.45
C GLU A 203 -18.90 -5.90 5.95
N VAL A 204 -19.81 -6.55 5.22
CA VAL A 204 -19.95 -6.35 3.78
C VAL A 204 -21.34 -5.80 3.49
N ILE A 205 -21.41 -4.71 2.73
CA ILE A 205 -22.64 -4.03 2.34
C ILE A 205 -22.76 -4.06 0.81
N PRO A 206 -23.80 -4.69 0.24
CA PRO A 206 -24.11 -4.50 -1.16
C PRO A 206 -24.63 -3.08 -1.39
N VAL A 207 -23.97 -2.34 -2.28
CA VAL A 207 -24.40 -1.03 -2.76
C VAL A 207 -24.84 -1.21 -4.21
N ASN A 208 -25.96 -0.62 -4.62
CA ASN A 208 -26.33 -0.64 -6.03
C ASN A 208 -25.30 0.22 -6.79
N PRO A 209 -24.68 -0.27 -7.89
CA PRO A 209 -23.86 0.57 -8.73
C PRO A 209 -24.66 1.84 -9.10
N PRO A 210 -24.05 3.03 -9.10
CA PRO A 210 -24.74 4.27 -9.43
C PRO A 210 -25.55 4.08 -10.71
N ASP A 211 -26.72 4.70 -10.76
CA ASP A 211 -27.74 4.71 -11.83
C ASP A 211 -27.17 5.23 -13.19
N ILE A 212 -25.98 4.82 -13.64
CA ILE A 212 -25.39 5.16 -14.95
C ILE A 212 -26.32 4.69 -16.07
N GLU A 213 -27.05 3.59 -15.86
CA GLU A 213 -28.04 3.10 -16.83
C GLU A 213 -29.32 3.95 -16.93
N LYS A 214 -29.62 4.81 -15.94
CA LYS A 214 -30.76 5.74 -16.01
C LYS A 214 -30.37 7.12 -16.53
N GLN A 215 -29.12 7.54 -16.38
CA GLN A 215 -28.62 8.77 -17.01
C GLN A 215 -28.43 8.58 -18.53
N ALA A 216 -27.86 7.45 -18.96
CA ALA A 216 -27.71 7.15 -20.41
C ALA A 216 -29.06 7.05 -21.16
N LYS A 217 -30.09 6.44 -20.54
CA LYS A 217 -31.43 6.33 -21.14
C LYS A 217 -32.30 7.60 -21.01
N GLN A 218 -31.86 8.60 -20.25
CA GLN A 218 -32.54 9.88 -20.10
C GLN A 218 -31.93 10.96 -21.01
N ASP A 219 -30.63 10.88 -21.29
CA ASP A 219 -29.97 11.72 -22.31
C ASP A 219 -30.32 11.29 -23.74
N ASP A 220 -30.41 9.99 -24.04
CA ASP A 220 -30.85 9.52 -25.38
C ASP A 220 -32.34 9.83 -25.67
N ARG A 221 -33.17 9.99 -24.63
CA ARG A 221 -34.58 10.39 -24.79
C ARG A 221 -34.79 11.90 -24.84
N LYS A 222 -33.84 12.72 -24.38
CA LYS A 222 -33.91 14.18 -24.49
C LYS A 222 -33.53 14.70 -25.89
N ILE A 223 -32.87 13.89 -26.72
CA ILE A 223 -32.42 14.32 -28.06
C ILE A 223 -33.51 14.17 -29.15
N LYS A 224 -34.68 13.58 -28.85
CA LYS A 224 -35.72 13.28 -29.87
C LYS A 224 -37.04 14.07 -29.80
N SER A 225 -37.11 15.20 -29.09
CA SER A 225 -38.27 16.10 -29.20
C SER A 225 -37.86 17.57 -29.34
N GLY A 226 -37.80 18.01 -30.60
CA GLY A 226 -38.40 19.27 -31.06
C GLY A 226 -37.93 20.58 -30.44
N ASP A 227 -37.16 21.31 -31.25
CA ASP A 227 -37.32 22.74 -31.55
C ASP A 227 -36.80 23.80 -30.55
N ILE A 228 -35.53 24.17 -30.78
CA ILE A 228 -35.05 25.51 -31.18
C ILE A 228 -35.64 26.73 -30.42
N LYS A 229 -34.81 27.49 -29.66
CA LYS A 229 -34.22 28.81 -30.06
C LYS A 229 -33.54 29.57 -28.88
N VAL A 230 -32.20 29.58 -28.92
CA VAL A 230 -31.23 30.69 -28.71
C VAL A 230 -31.45 31.78 -27.64
N LYS A 231 -30.48 31.88 -26.72
CA LYS A 231 -29.78 33.13 -26.33
C LYS A 231 -28.39 32.74 -25.75
N THR A 232 -27.37 32.60 -26.60
CA THR A 232 -26.23 33.54 -26.72
C THR A 232 -25.85 34.21 -25.41
N ASP A 233 -24.79 33.71 -24.77
CA ASP A 233 -23.60 34.45 -24.35
C ASP A 233 -22.71 33.44 -23.62
N ASP A 234 -21.73 32.85 -24.34
CA ASP A 234 -20.60 32.07 -23.76
C ASP A 234 -19.63 31.51 -24.83
N ALA A 235 -19.94 31.70 -26.13
CA ALA A 235 -19.09 31.21 -27.23
C ALA A 235 -17.84 32.07 -27.54
N LYS A 236 -17.45 33.02 -26.67
CA LYS A 236 -16.28 33.90 -26.93
C LYS A 236 -15.01 33.49 -26.18
N VAL A 237 -15.11 32.68 -25.12
CA VAL A 237 -13.94 32.33 -24.29
C VAL A 237 -13.16 31.14 -24.85
N LYS A 238 -13.82 30.17 -25.48
CA LYS A 238 -13.15 28.94 -25.98
C LYS A 238 -12.46 29.07 -27.34
N THR A 239 -12.77 30.11 -28.12
CA THR A 239 -12.19 30.30 -29.47
C THR A 239 -10.86 31.07 -29.43
N GLU A 240 -10.62 31.88 -28.39
CA GLU A 240 -9.33 32.57 -28.21
C GLU A 240 -8.25 31.64 -27.61
N GLU A 241 -8.59 30.81 -26.62
CA GLU A 241 -7.63 29.83 -26.05
C GLU A 241 -7.19 28.78 -27.08
N SER A 242 -8.10 28.31 -27.94
CA SER A 242 -7.78 27.32 -28.98
C SER A 242 -6.89 27.90 -30.09
N LYS A 243 -6.96 29.22 -30.35
CA LYS A 243 -6.07 29.91 -31.29
C LYS A 243 -4.68 30.15 -30.69
N ASN A 244 -4.62 30.53 -29.42
CA ASN A 244 -3.35 30.81 -28.74
C ASN A 244 -2.49 29.54 -28.62
N ILE A 245 -3.10 28.39 -28.28
CA ILE A 245 -2.40 27.10 -28.21
C ILE A 245 -1.94 26.63 -29.61
N SER A 246 -2.70 26.95 -30.66
CA SER A 246 -2.32 26.60 -32.03
C SER A 246 -1.17 27.47 -32.57
N GLU A 247 -1.08 28.74 -32.17
CA GLU A 247 0.06 29.62 -32.50
C GLU A 247 1.32 29.24 -31.68
N GLU A 248 1.16 28.86 -30.42
CA GLU A 248 2.28 28.45 -29.55
C GLU A 248 2.92 27.14 -30.02
N ILE A 249 2.12 26.16 -30.46
CA ILE A 249 2.62 24.91 -31.06
C ILE A 249 3.32 25.17 -32.40
N LYS A 250 2.89 26.19 -33.16
CA LYS A 250 3.47 26.51 -34.47
C LYS A 250 4.84 27.20 -34.32
N ASN A 251 4.98 28.12 -33.36
CA ASN A 251 6.26 28.76 -33.07
C ASN A 251 7.30 27.77 -32.54
N VAL A 252 6.91 26.84 -31.65
CA VAL A 252 7.82 25.80 -31.15
C VAL A 252 8.25 24.84 -32.27
N SER A 253 7.37 24.54 -33.23
CA SER A 253 7.72 23.70 -34.38
C SER A 253 8.64 24.41 -35.37
N ASP A 254 8.56 25.74 -35.49
CA ASP A 254 9.40 26.53 -36.39
C ASP A 254 10.80 26.76 -35.78
N ASP A 255 10.91 26.95 -34.46
CA ASP A 255 12.19 27.06 -33.73
C ASP A 255 13.02 25.75 -33.81
N VAL A 256 12.37 24.59 -33.66
CA VAL A 256 13.04 23.28 -33.81
C VAL A 256 13.52 23.04 -35.24
N LYS A 257 12.85 23.64 -36.23
CA LYS A 257 13.24 23.56 -37.64
C LYS A 257 14.44 24.46 -37.96
N GLN A 258 14.53 25.62 -37.32
CA GLN A 258 15.64 26.54 -37.47
C GLN A 258 16.92 26.00 -36.81
N GLU A 259 16.80 25.33 -35.66
CA GLU A 259 17.94 24.71 -34.95
C GLU A 259 18.49 23.47 -35.69
N THR A 260 17.61 22.73 -36.40
CA THR A 260 18.02 21.58 -37.23
C THR A 260 18.66 21.99 -38.56
N ASP A 261 18.28 23.14 -39.12
CA ASP A 261 18.91 23.69 -40.33
C ASP A 261 20.28 24.35 -40.02
N GLU A 262 20.49 24.96 -38.84
CA GLU A 262 21.81 25.49 -38.42
C GLU A 262 22.84 24.38 -38.12
N MET A 263 22.41 23.25 -37.56
CA MET A 263 23.28 22.08 -37.36
C MET A 263 23.72 21.46 -38.70
N ASN A 264 22.91 21.55 -39.76
CA ASN A 264 23.23 21.01 -41.08
C ASN A 264 24.13 21.95 -41.91
N SER A 265 24.06 23.27 -41.67
CA SER A 265 24.95 24.26 -42.32
C SER A 265 26.37 24.28 -41.75
N THR A 266 26.57 23.86 -40.50
CA THR A 266 27.90 23.87 -39.84
C THR A 266 28.75 22.65 -40.22
N GLY A 267 28.13 21.57 -40.74
CA GLY A 267 28.80 20.36 -41.20
C GLY A 267 29.44 20.43 -42.59
N GLN A 268 29.25 21.51 -43.36
CA GLN A 268 29.79 21.65 -44.73
C GLN A 268 31.00 22.60 -44.86
N ASN A 269 31.51 23.18 -43.77
CA ASN A 269 32.65 24.12 -43.80
C ASN A 269 33.92 23.62 -43.07
N GLN A 270 34.07 22.30 -42.97
CA GLN A 270 35.34 21.64 -42.64
C GLN A 270 35.64 20.54 -43.66
N ASN A 271 36.07 20.96 -44.86
CA ASN A 271 36.82 20.17 -45.81
C ASN A 271 37.72 21.09 -46.64
#